data_AF-A0A291GR76-F1
#
_entry.id   AF-A0A291GR76-F1
#
_cell.length_a   1.000
_cell.length_b   1.000
_cell.length_c   1.000
_cell.angle_alpha   90.00
_cell.angle_beta   90.00
_cell.angle_gamma   90.00
#
_symmetry.space_group_name_H-M   'P 1'
#
loop_
_entity.id
_entity.type
_entity.pdbx_description
1 polymer ?
#
loop_
_entity_poly.entity_id
_entity_poly.type
_entity_poly.pdbx_seq_one_letter_code
_entity_poly.pdbx_strand_id
1 'polypeptide(L)'
;MVPTAPSRRALPSTMPALARSRRPALLLLAVLLLVGTVLTGAPGARAETPPDGLGGFSPGFLITDSMMFDAQTMTRAEVDAFLDDKGSRCTDGTDGAPCLKNLTMDTPKRPATKYCAAIPAVRNATAGRIITDVARACDVNPQVILVMLQKEQGLISARNATPKQLREALGFRCVDFADCDPAYRGFVHQIYHGTSRLQEYGDPARGFRYQAGRTYDIQYSPYPFCGYGEVRIFNRSTAALYNYTPFTPTQAALDAGAAGVPDDVCATYGNRNFFRNFSLWFGSPTGTPESRWPISAPWGKDPAAPFVDVPYGSSIFFTEIAWMEHTGLSQGWADGTYRPLRPIARDAMVAFLYRSAGSPAFTPPTRSPFSDVTAGSSIFYKEITWAEHEGITTGWPDGTFRPLEPVNRDAMAAFLYRSAEEPSFTPPRTSPFRDVPRSSLFYKEISWAEDEGITTGWPDGTYRPLQPINRDAMAAFIYRMTVD
;
A
#
# COMPACT_ATOMS: atom_id res chain seq x y z
N MET A 1 -50.90 -18.64 -68.59
CA MET A 1 -50.95 -17.27 -68.01
C MET A 1 -49.55 -17.01 -67.45
N VAL A 2 -48.70 -16.14 -68.02
CA VAL A 2 -48.81 -14.67 -68.21
C VAL A 2 -48.49 -13.93 -66.89
N PRO A 3 -47.53 -12.96 -66.80
CA PRO A 3 -46.67 -12.37 -67.85
C PRO A 3 -45.15 -12.14 -67.54
N THR A 4 -44.39 -11.84 -68.61
CA THR A 4 -43.24 -10.89 -68.74
C THR A 4 -41.82 -11.16 -68.16
N ALA A 5 -40.83 -10.62 -68.89
CA ALA A 5 -39.37 -10.53 -68.65
C ALA A 5 -38.95 -9.02 -68.59
N PRO A 6 -37.71 -8.51 -68.86
CA PRO A 6 -36.38 -9.08 -69.21
C PRO A 6 -35.26 -8.69 -68.19
N SER A 7 -33.95 -9.05 -68.25
CA SER A 7 -33.01 -9.65 -69.22
C SER A 7 -32.13 -8.71 -70.11
N ARG A 8 -30.85 -8.51 -69.69
CA ARG A 8 -29.63 -8.17 -70.51
C ARG A 8 -29.60 -6.74 -71.10
N ARG A 9 -28.50 -6.16 -71.64
CA ARG A 9 -27.06 -6.49 -71.91
C ARG A 9 -26.18 -5.33 -71.32
N ALA A 10 -24.88 -5.40 -71.02
CA ALA A 10 -23.68 -6.15 -71.46
C ALA A 10 -22.83 -5.51 -72.60
N LEU A 11 -21.50 -5.46 -72.38
CA LEU A 11 -20.36 -5.35 -73.34
C LEU A 11 -20.02 -3.97 -73.94
N PRO A 12 -18.80 -3.76 -74.52
CA PRO A 12 -17.67 -4.70 -74.75
C PRO A 12 -16.27 -4.24 -74.25
N SER A 13 -15.28 -5.12 -74.45
CA SER A 13 -13.84 -4.98 -74.19
C SER A 13 -13.02 -4.44 -75.37
N THR A 14 -11.88 -3.78 -75.12
CA THR A 14 -10.75 -3.66 -76.08
C THR A 14 -9.36 -3.59 -75.41
N MET A 15 -8.37 -4.18 -76.10
CA MET A 15 -6.90 -4.11 -75.97
C MET A 15 -6.33 -4.23 -77.41
N PRO A 16 -5.01 -4.11 -77.74
CA PRO A 16 -3.80 -4.00 -76.91
C PRO A 16 -3.06 -2.63 -77.18
N ALA A 17 -1.76 -2.41 -77.47
CA ALA A 17 -0.57 -3.24 -77.69
C ALA A 17 0.77 -2.45 -77.71
N LEU A 18 1.90 -3.12 -77.38
CA LEU A 18 3.29 -2.90 -77.86
C LEU A 18 3.99 -1.55 -77.48
N ALA A 19 5.32 -1.39 -77.39
CA ALA A 19 6.53 -2.23 -77.16
C ALA A 19 7.67 -1.26 -76.69
N ARG A 20 8.89 -1.59 -76.22
CA ARG A 20 9.94 -2.51 -76.76
C ARG A 20 11.11 -2.70 -75.76
N SER A 21 11.69 -3.91 -75.78
CA SER A 21 12.95 -4.45 -75.22
C SER A 21 14.19 -3.56 -74.93
N ARG A 22 14.99 -3.92 -73.89
CA ARG A 22 16.36 -4.52 -73.96
C ARG A 22 16.96 -4.88 -72.57
N ARG A 23 18.02 -5.72 -72.54
CA ARG A 23 18.87 -6.19 -71.39
C ARG A 23 20.37 -6.11 -71.84
N PRO A 24 21.44 -6.53 -71.09
CA PRO A 24 21.71 -6.66 -69.64
C PRO A 24 23.07 -6.02 -69.18
N ALA A 25 23.40 -6.11 -67.88
CA ALA A 25 24.77 -6.23 -67.29
C ALA A 25 24.59 -6.90 -65.89
N LEU A 26 25.35 -7.87 -65.37
CA LEU A 26 26.81 -8.07 -65.18
C LEU A 26 27.52 -6.99 -64.34
N LEU A 27 28.48 -7.30 -63.45
CA LEU A 27 28.78 -8.46 -62.56
C LEU A 27 30.02 -8.07 -61.74
N LEU A 28 30.07 -8.22 -60.41
CA LEU A 28 31.34 -8.33 -59.66
C LEU A 28 31.14 -8.80 -58.21
N LEU A 29 32.02 -9.70 -57.74
CA LEU A 29 32.18 -10.06 -56.33
C LEU A 29 33.24 -9.17 -55.68
N ALA A 30 33.11 -8.89 -54.39
CA ALA A 30 34.17 -8.32 -53.56
C ALA A 30 34.30 -9.15 -52.27
N VAL A 31 35.48 -9.73 -52.05
CA VAL A 31 35.89 -10.36 -50.78
C VAL A 31 36.54 -9.29 -49.91
N LEU A 32 36.27 -9.26 -48.62
CA LEU A 32 36.99 -8.43 -47.65
C LEU A 32 37.17 -9.17 -46.32
N LEU A 33 38.30 -8.91 -45.65
CA LEU A 33 38.83 -9.72 -44.56
C LEU A 33 38.33 -9.27 -43.18
N LEU A 34 38.56 -10.13 -42.18
CA LEU A 34 38.41 -9.78 -40.77
C LEU A 34 39.33 -8.63 -40.38
N VAL A 35 38.81 -7.71 -39.55
CA VAL A 35 39.59 -7.07 -38.48
C VAL A 35 38.89 -7.40 -37.17
N GLY A 36 39.57 -8.11 -36.28
CA GLY A 36 38.99 -8.58 -35.02
C GLY A 36 39.08 -7.54 -33.92
N THR A 37 37.96 -6.89 -33.58
CA THR A 37 37.81 -6.19 -32.30
C THR A 37 37.31 -7.17 -31.24
N VAL A 38 38.22 -7.63 -30.38
CA VAL A 38 37.83 -8.36 -29.15
C VAL A 38 37.24 -7.35 -28.17
N LEU A 39 35.95 -7.04 -28.35
CA LEU A 39 35.15 -6.44 -27.30
C LEU A 39 34.98 -7.48 -26.20
N THR A 40 35.72 -7.31 -25.11
CA THR A 40 35.48 -8.01 -23.85
C THR A 40 34.12 -7.57 -23.32
N GLY A 41 33.06 -8.31 -23.68
CA GLY A 41 31.73 -8.07 -23.15
C GLY A 41 31.76 -8.16 -21.63
N ALA A 42 31.39 -7.08 -20.95
CA ALA A 42 31.17 -7.12 -19.52
C ALA A 42 30.08 -8.16 -19.20
N PRO A 43 30.16 -8.90 -18.08
CA PRO A 43 29.14 -9.87 -17.67
C PRO A 43 27.85 -9.20 -17.14
N GLY A 44 27.38 -8.16 -17.82
CA GLY A 44 26.07 -7.55 -17.63
C GLY A 44 25.06 -8.21 -18.56
N ALA A 45 24.59 -9.41 -18.19
CA ALA A 45 23.49 -10.05 -18.90
C ALA A 45 22.25 -9.14 -18.87
N ARG A 46 21.60 -8.93 -20.01
CA ARG A 46 20.28 -8.29 -20.04
C ARG A 46 19.32 -9.17 -19.24
N ALA A 47 18.72 -8.61 -18.19
CA ALA A 47 17.50 -9.17 -17.64
C ALA A 47 16.40 -9.05 -18.72
N GLU A 48 16.00 -10.18 -19.29
CA GLU A 48 14.75 -10.25 -20.05
C GLU A 48 13.58 -10.07 -19.09
N THR A 49 12.55 -9.36 -19.53
CA THR A 49 11.46 -8.88 -18.67
C THR A 49 10.67 -10.06 -18.09
N PRO A 50 10.57 -10.21 -16.76
CA PRO A 50 9.57 -11.09 -16.16
C PRO A 50 8.17 -10.60 -16.59
N PRO A 51 7.26 -11.49 -17.02
CA PRO A 51 5.91 -11.09 -17.41
C PRO A 51 5.11 -10.54 -16.22
N ASP A 52 4.01 -9.83 -16.48
CA ASP A 52 3.16 -9.27 -15.44
C ASP A 52 2.61 -10.34 -14.50
N GLY A 53 3.10 -10.33 -13.26
CA GLY A 53 2.82 -11.33 -12.23
C GLY A 53 4.08 -11.68 -11.43
N LEU A 54 3.89 -12.21 -10.23
CA LEU A 54 4.99 -12.58 -9.32
C LEU A 54 5.51 -14.00 -9.62
N GLY A 55 5.88 -14.26 -10.87
CA GLY A 55 6.28 -15.59 -11.34
C GLY A 55 7.37 -16.22 -10.47
N GLY A 56 7.05 -17.35 -9.83
CA GLY A 56 7.96 -18.06 -8.93
C GLY A 56 8.00 -17.56 -7.48
N PHE A 57 7.15 -16.61 -7.07
CA PHE A 57 7.00 -16.25 -5.66
C PHE A 57 6.52 -17.45 -4.84
N SER A 58 7.32 -17.86 -3.85
CA SER A 58 6.91 -18.84 -2.85
C SER A 58 7.01 -18.19 -1.48
N PRO A 59 5.91 -18.11 -0.69
CA PRO A 59 5.95 -17.55 0.66
C PRO A 59 7.07 -18.15 1.52
N GLY A 60 7.24 -19.48 1.45
CA GLY A 60 8.24 -20.19 2.24
C GLY A 60 9.70 -20.03 1.81
N PHE A 61 9.96 -19.47 0.63
CA PHE A 61 11.29 -19.42 0.01
C PHE A 61 11.45 -18.16 -0.84
N LEU A 62 11.74 -17.04 -0.17
CA LEU A 62 11.79 -15.69 -0.77
C LEU A 62 13.13 -15.36 -1.43
N ILE A 63 14.22 -15.96 -0.94
CA ILE A 63 15.61 -15.76 -1.41
C ILE A 63 16.47 -16.91 -0.89
N THR A 64 17.47 -17.38 -1.63
CA THR A 64 18.38 -18.44 -1.12
C THR A 64 19.31 -17.91 -0.03
N ASP A 65 19.88 -18.79 0.80
CA ASP A 65 20.84 -18.35 1.83
C ASP A 65 22.16 -17.85 1.21
N SER A 66 22.58 -18.39 0.07
CA SER A 66 23.74 -17.90 -0.68
C SER A 66 23.49 -16.57 -1.39
N MET A 67 22.25 -16.26 -1.77
CA MET A 67 21.88 -15.00 -2.41
C MET A 67 21.65 -13.88 -1.37
N MET A 68 21.23 -14.24 -0.15
CA MET A 68 21.08 -13.29 0.95
C MET A 68 22.42 -12.90 1.58
N PHE A 69 23.29 -13.89 1.80
CA PHE A 69 24.55 -13.77 2.52
C PHE A 69 25.75 -14.00 1.58
N ASP A 70 25.87 -13.13 0.58
CA ASP A 70 27.06 -12.95 -0.25
C ASP A 70 27.30 -11.44 -0.43
N ALA A 71 28.26 -10.87 0.30
CA ALA A 71 28.57 -9.45 0.21
C ALA A 71 29.44 -9.03 -1.01
N GLN A 72 29.70 -9.92 -1.97
CA GLN A 72 30.51 -9.64 -3.16
C GLN A 72 29.71 -9.50 -4.47
N THR A 73 28.39 -9.73 -4.46
CA THR A 73 27.51 -9.62 -5.64
C THR A 73 27.50 -8.24 -6.33
N MET A 74 27.94 -7.18 -5.65
CA MET A 74 28.16 -5.86 -6.23
C MET A 74 29.39 -5.18 -5.61
N THR A 75 30.23 -4.60 -6.45
CA THR A 75 31.26 -3.64 -6.03
C THR A 75 30.64 -2.27 -5.75
N ARG A 76 31.42 -1.37 -5.10
CA ARG A 76 31.00 0.02 -4.88
C ARG A 76 30.60 0.73 -6.18
N ALA A 77 31.34 0.51 -7.27
CA ALA A 77 31.07 1.17 -8.55
C ALA A 77 29.72 0.73 -9.14
N GLU A 78 29.35 -0.54 -8.99
CA GLU A 78 28.05 -1.05 -9.44
C GLU A 78 26.90 -0.56 -8.55
N VAL A 79 27.12 -0.40 -7.24
CA VAL A 79 26.13 0.20 -6.33
C VAL A 79 25.93 1.69 -6.60
N ASP A 80 27.01 2.47 -6.76
CA ASP A 80 26.90 3.90 -7.13
C ASP A 80 26.17 4.02 -8.51
N ALA A 81 26.56 3.23 -9.52
CA ALA A 81 25.93 3.27 -10.85
C ALA A 81 24.45 2.81 -10.85
N PHE A 82 24.08 1.87 -9.99
CA PHE A 82 22.67 1.46 -9.80
C PHE A 82 21.84 2.58 -9.17
N LEU A 83 22.40 3.32 -8.21
CA LEU A 83 21.76 4.49 -7.62
C LEU A 83 21.60 5.64 -8.63
N ASP A 84 22.56 5.82 -9.54
CA ASP A 84 22.46 6.79 -10.63
C ASP A 84 21.38 6.41 -11.68
N ASP A 85 21.26 5.14 -12.04
CA ASP A 85 20.23 4.64 -12.98
C ASP A 85 18.81 4.75 -12.38
N LYS A 86 18.55 4.10 -11.23
CA LYS A 86 17.21 4.09 -10.63
C LYS A 86 16.83 5.45 -10.03
N GLY A 87 17.81 6.15 -9.45
CA GLY A 87 17.68 7.51 -8.95
C GLY A 87 17.87 8.59 -10.00
N SER A 88 17.94 8.25 -11.30
CA SER A 88 18.14 9.20 -12.41
C SER A 88 17.19 10.39 -12.37
N ARG A 89 15.92 10.15 -12.03
CA ARG A 89 14.84 11.15 -11.90
C ARG A 89 14.82 11.91 -10.57
N CYS A 90 15.74 11.62 -9.64
CA CYS A 90 15.80 12.29 -8.35
C CYS A 90 16.45 13.69 -8.47
N THR A 91 15.83 14.68 -7.84
CA THR A 91 16.33 16.03 -7.53
C THR A 91 16.28 16.28 -6.02
N ASP A 92 17.27 16.99 -5.48
CA ASP A 92 17.34 17.30 -4.04
C ASP A 92 16.09 18.08 -3.56
N GLY A 93 15.66 17.82 -2.33
CA GLY A 93 14.43 18.37 -1.75
C GLY A 93 14.51 19.88 -1.44
N THR A 94 13.39 20.58 -1.51
CA THR A 94 13.26 21.99 -1.08
C THR A 94 13.43 22.19 0.42
N ASP A 95 13.42 21.10 1.19
CA ASP A 95 13.76 21.00 2.61
C ASP A 95 15.24 20.70 2.88
N GLY A 96 16.08 20.63 1.83
CA GLY A 96 17.51 20.40 1.91
C GLY A 96 17.94 18.94 2.02
N ALA A 97 17.03 17.97 1.89
CA ALA A 97 17.41 16.56 1.80
C ALA A 97 18.05 16.22 0.44
N PRO A 98 19.28 15.68 0.41
CA PRO A 98 19.91 15.28 -0.84
C PRO A 98 19.28 14.00 -1.40
N CYS A 99 19.28 13.86 -2.72
CA CYS A 99 19.00 12.58 -3.37
C CYS A 99 19.94 11.49 -2.87
N LEU A 100 19.45 10.24 -2.83
CA LEU A 100 20.24 9.12 -2.35
C LEU A 100 21.56 8.93 -3.12
N LYS A 101 21.57 9.16 -4.44
CA LYS A 101 22.79 9.16 -5.28
C LYS A 101 23.76 10.31 -4.94
N ASN A 102 23.24 11.46 -4.51
CA ASN A 102 24.01 12.66 -4.12
C ASN A 102 24.46 12.62 -2.65
N LEU A 103 23.86 11.75 -1.82
CA LEU A 103 24.07 11.72 -0.38
C LEU A 103 25.54 11.43 -0.03
N THR A 104 26.15 12.36 0.69
CA THR A 104 27.47 12.20 1.32
C THR A 104 27.39 12.54 2.80
N MET A 105 28.02 11.74 3.65
CA MET A 105 28.09 11.99 5.10
C MET A 105 29.26 11.24 5.77
N ASP A 106 29.69 11.73 6.94
CA ASP A 106 30.71 11.05 7.76
C ASP A 106 30.13 9.77 8.40
N THR A 107 30.91 8.68 8.39
CA THR A 107 30.60 7.43 9.08
C THR A 107 31.42 7.28 10.35
N PRO A 108 30.81 6.90 11.50
CA PRO A 108 31.56 6.60 12.71
C PRO A 108 32.24 5.23 12.60
N LYS A 109 33.41 5.10 13.23
CA LYS A 109 34.07 3.79 13.42
C LYS A 109 33.15 2.88 14.24
N ARG A 110 32.91 1.66 13.78
CA ARG A 110 32.12 0.64 14.49
C ARG A 110 33.02 -0.55 14.85
N PRO A 111 33.01 -1.04 16.10
CA PRO A 111 33.72 -2.27 16.47
C PRO A 111 33.09 -3.49 15.82
N ALA A 112 33.81 -4.61 15.82
CA ALA A 112 33.22 -5.89 15.42
C ALA A 112 32.17 -6.35 16.44
N THR A 113 31.19 -7.10 15.96
CA THR A 113 30.09 -7.71 16.72
C THR A 113 29.96 -9.18 16.29
N LYS A 114 28.98 -9.91 16.84
CA LYS A 114 28.69 -11.29 16.38
C LYS A 114 28.26 -11.35 14.90
N TYR A 115 27.63 -10.30 14.37
CA TYR A 115 26.99 -10.32 13.04
C TYR A 115 27.63 -9.41 12.01
N CYS A 116 28.56 -8.54 12.42
CA CYS A 116 29.34 -7.71 11.50
C CYS A 116 30.77 -7.50 11.98
N ALA A 117 31.73 -7.55 11.06
CA ALA A 117 33.11 -7.13 11.26
C ALA A 117 33.21 -5.62 11.62
N ALA A 118 34.41 -5.19 12.04
CA ALA A 118 34.66 -3.80 12.37
C ALA A 118 34.67 -2.91 11.11
N ILE A 119 34.05 -1.73 11.19
CA ILE A 119 33.98 -0.74 10.11
C ILE A 119 34.85 0.47 10.49
N PRO A 120 35.80 0.92 9.65
CA PRO A 120 36.56 2.14 9.90
C PRO A 120 35.67 3.39 9.76
N ALA A 121 36.08 4.49 10.39
CA ALA A 121 35.46 5.78 10.11
C ALA A 121 35.87 6.28 8.72
N VAL A 122 34.93 6.85 7.97
CA VAL A 122 35.13 7.41 6.63
C VAL A 122 34.48 8.78 6.58
N ARG A 123 35.18 9.82 6.10
CA ARG A 123 34.58 11.13 5.88
C ARG A 123 33.92 11.23 4.50
N ASN A 124 32.85 12.00 4.40
CA ASN A 124 32.12 12.29 3.15
C ASN A 124 31.81 11.02 2.31
N ALA A 125 31.41 9.92 2.96
CA ALA A 125 31.12 8.66 2.27
C ALA A 125 29.83 8.77 1.44
N THR A 126 29.86 8.34 0.17
CA THR A 126 28.65 8.22 -0.67
C THR A 126 27.70 7.17 -0.13
N ALA A 127 26.41 7.26 -0.46
CA ALA A 127 25.43 6.20 -0.15
C ALA A 127 25.90 4.80 -0.59
N GLY A 128 26.44 4.67 -1.82
CA GLY A 128 27.01 3.39 -2.30
C GLY A 128 28.25 2.93 -1.54
N ARG A 129 29.07 3.85 -1.00
CA ARG A 129 30.16 3.51 -0.06
C ARG A 129 29.62 2.98 1.27
N ILE A 130 28.59 3.63 1.82
CA ILE A 130 27.97 3.24 3.10
C ILE A 130 27.32 1.85 2.96
N ILE A 131 26.57 1.62 1.88
CA ILE A 131 25.94 0.34 1.56
C ILE A 131 27.00 -0.76 1.43
N THR A 132 28.06 -0.55 0.65
CA THR A 132 29.09 -1.59 0.42
C THR A 132 30.01 -1.86 1.61
N ASP A 133 30.36 -0.85 2.42
CA ASP A 133 31.11 -1.06 3.66
C ASP A 133 30.28 -1.87 4.68
N VAL A 134 28.98 -1.59 4.81
CA VAL A 134 28.10 -2.34 5.72
C VAL A 134 27.81 -3.75 5.20
N ALA A 135 27.51 -3.90 3.89
CA ALA A 135 27.31 -5.20 3.24
C ALA A 135 28.49 -6.14 3.52
N ARG A 136 29.71 -5.67 3.26
CA ARG A 136 30.96 -6.42 3.46
C ARG A 136 31.27 -6.70 4.91
N ALA A 137 30.90 -5.79 5.82
CA ALA A 137 31.10 -6.02 7.25
C ALA A 137 30.11 -7.05 7.80
N CYS A 138 28.83 -6.97 7.42
CA CYS A 138 27.76 -7.84 7.93
C CYS A 138 27.52 -9.11 7.11
N ASP A 139 28.29 -9.35 6.06
CA ASP A 139 28.13 -10.44 5.09
C ASP A 139 26.68 -10.55 4.56
N VAL A 140 26.16 -9.45 4.01
CA VAL A 140 24.83 -9.38 3.39
C VAL A 140 24.97 -8.79 1.99
N ASN A 141 24.23 -9.36 1.04
CA ASN A 141 24.22 -8.93 -0.36
C ASN A 141 23.78 -7.45 -0.52
N PRO A 142 24.58 -6.56 -1.15
CA PRO A 142 24.19 -5.18 -1.45
C PRO A 142 22.83 -5.01 -2.15
N GLN A 143 22.45 -5.96 -3.02
CA GLN A 143 21.17 -6.01 -3.72
C GLN A 143 20.00 -6.12 -2.74
N VAL A 144 20.16 -6.88 -1.65
CA VAL A 144 19.17 -6.99 -0.57
C VAL A 144 19.01 -5.63 0.12
N ILE A 145 20.12 -4.93 0.41
CA ILE A 145 20.08 -3.60 1.05
C ILE A 145 19.37 -2.57 0.13
N LEU A 146 19.66 -2.60 -1.18
CA LEU A 146 19.01 -1.76 -2.18
C LEU A 146 17.51 -2.05 -2.31
N VAL A 147 17.12 -3.33 -2.34
CA VAL A 147 15.70 -3.74 -2.36
C VAL A 147 14.97 -3.31 -1.08
N MET A 148 15.60 -3.45 0.09
CA MET A 148 15.02 -3.01 1.36
C MET A 148 14.88 -1.48 1.41
N LEU A 149 15.86 -0.70 0.96
CA LEU A 149 15.74 0.77 0.84
C LEU A 149 14.52 1.21 -0.01
N GLN A 150 14.19 0.46 -1.05
CA GLN A 150 12.97 0.70 -1.83
C GLN A 150 11.71 0.23 -1.12
N LYS A 151 11.75 -0.93 -0.45
CA LYS A 151 10.61 -1.53 0.24
C LYS A 151 10.17 -0.72 1.46
N GLU A 152 11.10 -0.25 2.29
CA GLU A 152 10.77 0.42 3.54
C GLU A 152 10.43 1.90 3.35
N GLN A 153 11.09 2.61 2.41
CA GLN A 153 10.98 4.07 2.28
C GLN A 153 10.92 4.59 0.82
N GLY A 154 10.88 3.72 -0.19
CA GLY A 154 10.84 4.13 -1.61
C GLY A 154 12.10 4.86 -2.11
N LEU A 155 13.21 4.82 -1.35
CA LEU A 155 14.34 5.73 -1.51
C LEU A 155 15.15 5.56 -2.81
N ILE A 156 15.13 4.38 -3.43
CA ILE A 156 15.90 4.09 -4.65
C ILE A 156 15.28 4.82 -5.87
N SER A 157 13.95 4.90 -5.94
CA SER A 157 13.22 5.52 -7.05
C SER A 157 12.54 6.85 -6.70
N ALA A 158 12.87 7.46 -5.56
CA ALA A 158 12.27 8.71 -5.12
C ALA A 158 12.60 9.86 -6.10
N ARG A 159 11.62 10.74 -6.38
CA ARG A 159 11.87 12.00 -7.12
C ARG A 159 12.51 13.06 -6.23
N ASN A 160 12.12 13.08 -4.97
CA ASN A 160 12.61 13.91 -3.89
C ASN A 160 12.59 13.04 -2.64
N ALA A 161 13.75 12.78 -2.04
CA ALA A 161 13.83 12.09 -0.76
C ALA A 161 13.60 13.10 0.36
N THR A 162 12.77 12.77 1.36
CA THR A 162 12.55 13.65 2.52
C THR A 162 13.59 13.40 3.63
N PRO A 163 13.80 14.37 4.54
CA PRO A 163 14.59 14.19 5.75
C PRO A 163 14.08 13.06 6.65
N LYS A 164 12.77 12.73 6.63
CA LYS A 164 12.22 11.57 7.36
C LYS A 164 12.73 10.27 6.74
N GLN A 165 12.51 10.08 5.43
CA GLN A 165 12.96 8.87 4.72
C GLN A 165 14.47 8.61 4.88
N LEU A 166 15.32 9.65 4.77
CA LEU A 166 16.76 9.48 4.97
C LEU A 166 17.15 9.15 6.43
N ARG A 167 16.38 9.60 7.42
CA ARG A 167 16.60 9.22 8.84
C ARG A 167 16.07 7.81 9.16
N GLU A 168 15.11 7.32 8.41
CA GLU A 168 14.31 6.13 8.72
C GLU A 168 14.44 5.09 7.59
N ALA A 169 15.57 5.13 6.87
CA ALA A 169 15.81 4.51 5.57
C ALA A 169 15.48 3.00 5.46
N LEU A 170 15.51 2.26 6.57
CA LEU A 170 15.13 0.84 6.62
C LEU A 170 14.04 0.55 7.69
N GLY A 171 13.33 1.57 8.17
CA GLY A 171 12.31 1.47 9.22
C GLY A 171 12.81 0.94 10.58
N PHE A 172 14.11 0.75 10.75
CA PHE A 172 14.63 -0.04 11.86
C PHE A 172 14.53 0.73 13.19
N ARG A 173 13.71 0.20 14.11
CA ARG A 173 13.34 0.85 15.38
C ARG A 173 12.64 2.21 15.20
N CYS A 174 11.99 2.39 14.06
CA CYS A 174 11.01 3.45 13.86
C CYS A 174 9.61 2.91 14.20
N VAL A 175 8.71 3.80 14.61
CA VAL A 175 7.31 3.48 14.92
C VAL A 175 6.47 4.36 14.01
N ASP A 176 5.44 3.80 13.37
CA ASP A 176 4.79 4.45 12.22
C ASP A 176 4.23 5.86 12.55
N PHE A 177 3.76 6.04 13.79
CA PHE A 177 3.17 7.26 14.33
C PHE A 177 4.06 8.01 15.35
N ALA A 178 5.36 7.70 15.49
CA ALA A 178 6.24 8.38 16.44
C ALA A 178 7.68 8.56 15.93
N ASP A 179 8.45 9.42 16.60
CA ASP A 179 9.86 9.65 16.28
C ASP A 179 10.68 8.35 16.36
N CYS A 180 11.46 8.07 15.31
CA CYS A 180 12.33 6.90 15.28
C CYS A 180 13.44 6.99 16.35
N ASP A 181 13.70 5.87 17.04
CA ASP A 181 14.59 5.80 18.21
C ASP A 181 15.93 6.53 17.95
N PRO A 182 16.31 7.53 18.78
CA PRO A 182 17.50 8.35 18.56
C PRO A 182 18.83 7.60 18.42
N ALA A 183 18.95 6.35 18.87
CA ALA A 183 20.14 5.52 18.68
C ALA A 183 20.26 4.94 17.25
N TYR A 184 19.13 4.78 16.56
CA TYR A 184 19.03 4.09 15.26
C TYR A 184 18.66 5.02 14.09
N ARG A 185 18.14 6.22 14.35
CA ARG A 185 17.83 7.22 13.31
C ARG A 185 19.10 7.73 12.59
N GLY A 186 18.94 8.11 11.32
CA GLY A 186 20.00 8.58 10.42
C GLY A 186 20.50 7.48 9.48
N PHE A 187 20.71 7.81 8.20
CA PHE A 187 20.97 6.84 7.13
C PHE A 187 22.05 5.79 7.48
N VAL A 188 23.24 6.20 7.94
CA VAL A 188 24.33 5.27 8.32
C VAL A 188 23.94 4.33 9.47
N HIS A 189 23.10 4.77 10.40
CA HIS A 189 22.60 3.94 11.50
C HIS A 189 21.54 2.97 10.99
N GLN A 190 20.60 3.44 10.17
CA GLN A 190 19.58 2.59 9.53
C GLN A 190 20.21 1.49 8.69
N ILE A 191 21.12 1.81 7.77
CA ILE A 191 21.83 0.83 6.94
C ILE A 191 22.56 -0.19 7.82
N TYR A 192 23.37 0.25 8.79
CA TYR A 192 24.13 -0.66 9.66
C TYR A 192 23.21 -1.57 10.48
N HIS A 193 22.25 -1.00 11.22
CA HIS A 193 21.44 -1.77 12.15
C HIS A 193 20.37 -2.63 11.46
N GLY A 194 19.75 -2.14 10.38
CA GLY A 194 18.84 -2.95 9.55
C GLY A 194 19.56 -4.15 8.89
N THR A 195 20.72 -3.92 8.28
CA THR A 195 21.51 -4.99 7.64
C THR A 195 22.05 -6.00 8.68
N SER A 196 22.61 -5.50 9.79
CA SER A 196 23.06 -6.34 10.91
C SER A 196 21.93 -7.20 11.48
N ARG A 197 20.69 -6.67 11.51
CA ARG A 197 19.53 -7.40 11.98
C ARG A 197 19.11 -8.54 11.04
N LEU A 198 19.31 -8.43 9.73
CA LEU A 198 18.98 -9.54 8.80
C LEU A 198 19.81 -10.80 9.09
N GLN A 199 21.10 -10.67 9.46
CA GLN A 199 21.89 -11.78 9.97
C GLN A 199 21.31 -12.34 11.28
N GLU A 200 21.00 -11.46 12.24
CA GLU A 200 20.50 -11.83 13.57
C GLU A 200 19.12 -12.52 13.53
N TYR A 201 18.19 -12.01 12.74
CA TYR A 201 16.85 -12.59 12.54
C TYR A 201 16.89 -13.93 11.79
N GLY A 202 17.94 -14.18 11.01
CA GLY A 202 18.23 -15.48 10.41
C GLY A 202 19.10 -16.40 11.28
N ASP A 203 19.46 -16.02 12.50
CA ASP A 203 20.28 -16.87 13.37
C ASP A 203 19.39 -17.82 14.21
N PRO A 204 19.41 -19.15 13.96
CA PRO A 204 18.59 -20.08 14.72
C PRO A 204 18.95 -20.10 16.21
N ALA A 205 20.18 -19.73 16.60
CA ALA A 205 20.60 -19.63 17.99
C ALA A 205 20.03 -18.39 18.72
N ARG A 206 19.35 -17.47 18.01
CA ARG A 206 18.61 -16.36 18.64
C ARG A 206 17.15 -16.68 18.93
N GLY A 207 16.58 -17.69 18.27
CA GLY A 207 15.25 -18.22 18.59
C GLY A 207 14.07 -17.26 18.36
N PHE A 208 14.16 -16.35 17.37
CA PHE A 208 13.03 -15.47 16.98
C PHE A 208 11.78 -16.27 16.55
N ARG A 209 10.63 -15.58 16.42
CA ARG A 209 9.32 -16.18 16.09
C ARG A 209 9.41 -17.12 14.90
N TYR A 210 9.93 -16.63 13.78
CA TYR A 210 10.04 -17.37 12.53
C TYR A 210 11.43 -18.01 12.40
N GLN A 211 11.49 -19.29 12.03
CA GLN A 211 12.70 -20.11 11.99
C GLN A 211 12.63 -21.09 10.80
N ALA A 212 13.79 -21.41 10.23
CA ALA A 212 13.89 -22.35 9.12
C ALA A 212 13.44 -23.77 9.50
N GLY A 213 12.90 -24.51 8.53
CA GLY A 213 12.47 -25.91 8.67
C GLY A 213 11.11 -26.10 9.36
N ARG A 214 10.40 -25.02 9.71
CA ARG A 214 9.11 -25.05 10.43
C ARG A 214 7.97 -24.46 9.61
N THR A 215 6.75 -24.86 9.96
CA THR A 215 5.50 -24.32 9.43
C THR A 215 4.86 -23.37 10.45
N TYR A 216 4.27 -22.28 9.97
CA TYR A 216 3.64 -21.24 10.78
C TYR A 216 2.35 -20.73 10.13
N ASP A 217 1.35 -20.45 10.95
CA ASP A 217 0.28 -19.51 10.59
C ASP A 217 0.86 -18.08 10.61
N ILE A 218 1.04 -17.50 9.42
CA ILE A 218 1.53 -16.13 9.25
C ILE A 218 0.36 -15.23 8.88
N GLN A 219 0.19 -14.13 9.60
CA GLN A 219 -0.91 -13.19 9.38
C GLN A 219 -0.85 -12.58 7.98
N TYR A 220 -2.00 -12.37 7.36
CA TYR A 220 -2.06 -11.67 6.08
C TYR A 220 -1.77 -10.17 6.23
N SER A 221 -2.13 -9.56 7.36
CA SER A 221 -1.83 -8.17 7.70
C SER A 221 -1.76 -7.93 9.22
N PRO A 222 -1.47 -6.70 9.72
CA PRO A 222 -1.52 -6.39 11.14
C PRO A 222 -2.86 -6.68 11.81
N TYR A 223 -3.94 -6.71 11.04
CA TYR A 223 -5.31 -6.86 11.51
C TYR A 223 -5.69 -8.35 11.65
N PRO A 224 -5.99 -8.86 12.87
CA PRO A 224 -6.22 -10.29 13.09
C PRO A 224 -7.41 -10.89 12.32
N PHE A 225 -8.43 -10.09 11.97
CA PHE A 225 -9.57 -10.54 11.17
C PHE A 225 -9.18 -10.93 9.74
N CYS A 226 -8.09 -10.36 9.21
CA CYS A 226 -7.58 -10.71 7.88
C CYS A 226 -7.09 -12.15 7.78
N GLY A 227 -6.93 -12.86 8.90
CA GLY A 227 -6.60 -14.28 8.92
C GLY A 227 -5.12 -14.57 8.69
N TYR A 228 -4.84 -15.82 8.34
CA TYR A 228 -3.51 -16.40 8.31
C TYR A 228 -3.35 -17.34 7.10
N GLY A 229 -2.15 -17.35 6.52
CA GLY A 229 -1.71 -18.36 5.56
C GLY A 229 -0.68 -19.30 6.20
N GLU A 230 -0.81 -20.61 5.95
CA GLU A 230 0.15 -21.62 6.38
C GLU A 230 1.45 -21.52 5.54
N VAL A 231 2.53 -21.05 6.17
CA VAL A 231 3.84 -20.89 5.53
C VAL A 231 4.87 -21.84 6.14
N ARG A 232 5.35 -22.80 5.34
CA ARG A 232 6.56 -23.56 5.64
C ARG A 232 7.81 -22.77 5.26
N ILE A 233 8.55 -22.27 6.22
CA ILE A 233 9.77 -21.48 5.99
C ILE A 233 10.94 -22.44 5.72
N PHE A 234 11.49 -22.41 4.51
CA PHE A 234 12.50 -23.38 4.08
C PHE A 234 13.93 -23.07 4.52
N ASN A 235 14.30 -21.79 4.69
CA ASN A 235 15.69 -21.39 4.94
C ASN A 235 15.84 -20.19 5.90
N ARG A 236 17.08 -19.88 6.32
CA ARG A 236 17.31 -18.82 7.32
C ARG A 236 17.06 -17.41 6.78
N SER A 237 17.19 -17.20 5.48
CA SER A 237 16.94 -15.90 4.85
C SER A 237 15.46 -15.56 4.77
N THR A 238 14.61 -16.54 4.46
CA THR A 238 13.16 -16.34 4.52
C THR A 238 12.67 -16.15 5.96
N ALA A 239 13.28 -16.86 6.93
CA ALA A 239 13.05 -16.59 8.35
C ALA A 239 13.45 -15.15 8.73
N ALA A 240 14.60 -14.66 8.24
CA ALA A 240 15.06 -13.29 8.48
C ALA A 240 14.08 -12.24 7.95
N LEU A 241 13.57 -12.43 6.73
CA LEU A 241 12.60 -11.53 6.09
C LEU A 241 11.25 -11.51 6.82
N TYR A 242 10.70 -12.67 7.24
CA TYR A 242 9.48 -12.68 8.05
C TYR A 242 9.68 -12.12 9.46
N ASN A 243 10.84 -12.30 10.10
CA ASN A 243 11.14 -11.63 11.37
C ASN A 243 11.34 -10.11 11.20
N TYR A 244 11.62 -9.63 9.99
CA TYR A 244 11.67 -8.19 9.65
C TYR A 244 10.30 -7.62 9.27
N THR A 245 9.47 -8.40 8.58
CA THR A 245 8.15 -7.99 8.11
C THR A 245 7.19 -9.17 8.28
N PRO A 246 6.41 -9.23 9.38
CA PRO A 246 5.79 -10.47 9.89
C PRO A 246 4.51 -10.90 9.16
N PHE A 247 4.31 -10.48 7.91
CA PHE A 247 3.09 -10.67 7.14
C PHE A 247 3.34 -11.38 5.81
N THR A 248 2.36 -12.18 5.38
CA THR A 248 2.36 -12.90 4.10
C THR A 248 1.29 -12.31 3.17
N PRO A 249 1.51 -12.18 1.85
CA PRO A 249 0.50 -11.59 0.96
C PRO A 249 -0.72 -12.51 0.79
N THR A 250 -1.91 -11.90 0.65
CA THR A 250 -3.14 -12.56 0.15
C THR A 250 -3.03 -12.88 -1.34
N GLN A 251 -3.94 -13.69 -1.88
CA GLN A 251 -3.98 -13.94 -3.33
C GLN A 251 -4.24 -12.65 -4.11
N ALA A 252 -5.20 -11.82 -3.67
CA ALA A 252 -5.48 -10.52 -4.28
C ALA A 252 -4.24 -9.61 -4.30
N ALA A 253 -3.46 -9.59 -3.21
CA ALA A 253 -2.18 -8.88 -3.19
C ALA A 253 -1.23 -9.42 -4.27
N LEU A 254 -1.06 -10.74 -4.40
CA LEU A 254 -0.20 -11.33 -5.42
C LEU A 254 -0.66 -10.97 -6.84
N ASP A 255 -1.95 -11.13 -7.13
CA ASP A 255 -2.58 -10.92 -8.43
C ASP A 255 -2.48 -9.46 -8.90
N ALA A 256 -2.49 -8.49 -7.98
CA ALA A 256 -2.33 -7.06 -8.30
C ALA A 256 -0.95 -6.71 -8.94
N GLY A 257 0.04 -7.63 -8.92
CA GLY A 257 1.29 -7.52 -9.67
C GLY A 257 2.14 -6.27 -9.37
N ALA A 258 2.03 -5.24 -10.22
CA ALA A 258 2.69 -3.95 -10.03
C ALA A 258 1.87 -2.93 -9.22
N ALA A 259 0.55 -3.10 -9.17
CA ALA A 259 -0.36 -2.29 -8.37
C ALA A 259 -0.50 -2.84 -6.93
N GLY A 260 -1.22 -2.08 -6.10
CA GLY A 260 -1.90 -2.60 -4.93
C GLY A 260 -3.36 -2.91 -5.25
N VAL A 261 -3.99 -3.70 -4.38
CA VAL A 261 -5.45 -3.83 -4.27
C VAL A 261 -5.98 -2.55 -3.61
N PRO A 262 -6.91 -1.79 -4.23
CA PRO A 262 -7.57 -0.67 -3.56
C PRO A 262 -8.37 -1.15 -2.35
N ASP A 263 -8.40 -0.33 -1.30
CA ASP A 263 -9.31 -0.46 -0.16
C ASP A 263 -9.32 -1.85 0.54
N ASP A 264 -8.18 -2.55 0.54
CA ASP A 264 -7.97 -3.88 1.15
C ASP A 264 -6.82 -3.87 2.18
N VAL A 265 -7.18 -3.75 3.46
CA VAL A 265 -6.22 -3.85 4.59
C VAL A 265 -5.72 -5.26 4.89
N CYS A 266 -6.19 -6.28 4.18
CA CYS A 266 -5.67 -7.64 4.26
C CYS A 266 -4.55 -7.89 3.25
N ALA A 267 -4.49 -7.14 2.16
CA ALA A 267 -3.41 -7.20 1.18
C ALA A 267 -2.13 -6.52 1.70
N THR A 268 -1.21 -7.28 2.33
CA THR A 268 0.15 -6.77 2.58
C THR A 268 1.12 -7.01 1.41
N TYR A 269 1.98 -6.02 1.21
CA TYR A 269 2.94 -6.01 0.10
C TYR A 269 4.39 -6.25 0.52
N GLY A 270 4.69 -6.47 1.81
CA GLY A 270 6.05 -6.48 2.35
C GLY A 270 6.99 -7.50 1.69
N ASN A 271 6.85 -8.78 2.04
CA ASN A 271 7.70 -9.86 1.50
C ASN A 271 7.51 -10.06 -0.02
N ARG A 272 6.31 -9.76 -0.51
CA ARG A 272 5.97 -9.64 -1.95
C ARG A 272 6.85 -8.64 -2.68
N ASN A 273 6.94 -7.40 -2.20
CA ASN A 273 7.68 -6.32 -2.87
C ASN A 273 9.19 -6.52 -2.73
N PHE A 274 9.66 -7.18 -1.67
CA PHE A 274 11.03 -7.67 -1.61
C PHE A 274 11.34 -8.58 -2.80
N PHE A 275 10.60 -9.69 -2.93
CA PHE A 275 10.78 -10.67 -4.01
C PHE A 275 10.65 -10.02 -5.40
N ARG A 276 9.61 -9.19 -5.59
CA ARG A 276 9.32 -8.47 -6.84
C ARG A 276 10.45 -7.52 -7.23
N ASN A 277 10.88 -6.64 -6.33
CA ASN A 277 11.89 -5.63 -6.65
C ASN A 277 13.26 -6.28 -6.85
N PHE A 278 13.59 -7.35 -6.11
CA PHE A 278 14.80 -8.15 -6.37
C PHE A 278 14.73 -8.79 -7.77
N SER A 279 13.64 -9.47 -8.09
CA SER A 279 13.43 -10.13 -9.40
C SER A 279 13.52 -9.16 -10.58
N LEU A 280 12.93 -7.97 -10.45
CA LEU A 280 12.93 -6.93 -11.50
C LEU A 280 14.28 -6.23 -11.69
N TRP A 281 15.19 -6.31 -10.73
CA TRP A 281 16.45 -5.55 -10.73
C TRP A 281 17.70 -6.41 -10.89
N PHE A 282 17.67 -7.64 -10.35
CA PHE A 282 18.83 -8.52 -10.21
C PHE A 282 18.57 -9.97 -10.66
N GLY A 283 17.36 -10.27 -11.14
CA GLY A 283 16.94 -11.63 -11.50
C GLY A 283 16.45 -12.44 -10.30
N SER A 284 16.13 -13.72 -10.52
CA SER A 284 15.45 -14.56 -9.51
C SER A 284 16.24 -14.68 -8.20
N PRO A 285 15.70 -14.22 -7.04
CA PRO A 285 16.35 -14.37 -5.74
C PRO A 285 16.43 -15.84 -5.27
N THR A 286 15.66 -16.74 -5.89
CA THR A 286 15.65 -18.18 -5.63
C THR A 286 16.50 -18.98 -6.63
N GLY A 287 17.11 -18.33 -7.61
CA GLY A 287 17.99 -18.95 -8.60
C GLY A 287 17.28 -19.77 -9.69
N THR A 288 15.95 -19.71 -9.78
CA THR A 288 15.15 -20.44 -10.78
C THR A 288 14.97 -19.62 -12.07
N PRO A 289 15.55 -20.00 -13.23
CA PRO A 289 15.52 -19.14 -14.42
C PRO A 289 14.18 -19.08 -15.17
N GLU A 290 13.37 -20.15 -15.10
CA GLU A 290 12.06 -20.24 -15.75
C GLU A 290 10.98 -20.65 -14.72
N SER A 291 9.90 -19.88 -14.61
CA SER A 291 8.84 -20.11 -13.60
C SER A 291 7.83 -21.18 -14.03
N ARG A 292 7.70 -22.27 -13.26
CA ARG A 292 6.65 -23.31 -13.46
C ARG A 292 5.99 -23.82 -12.16
N TRP A 293 5.93 -22.97 -11.13
CA TRP A 293 5.15 -23.23 -9.91
C TRP A 293 4.20 -22.04 -9.64
N PRO A 294 3.02 -22.29 -9.06
CA PRO A 294 1.91 -21.33 -9.10
C PRO A 294 2.21 -20.05 -8.32
N ILE A 295 1.68 -18.93 -8.83
CA ILE A 295 1.47 -17.71 -8.05
C ILE A 295 0.29 -18.00 -7.14
N SER A 296 0.56 -18.60 -5.99
CA SER A 296 -0.44 -18.92 -4.97
C SER A 296 -0.07 -18.30 -3.64
N ALA A 297 -1.06 -17.72 -2.97
CA ALA A 297 -0.99 -17.44 -1.54
C ALA A 297 -0.66 -18.74 -0.76
N PRO A 298 -0.15 -18.64 0.48
CA PRO A 298 0.01 -19.82 1.31
C PRO A 298 -1.36 -20.47 1.55
N TRP A 299 -1.40 -21.79 1.77
CA TRP A 299 -2.66 -22.49 2.06
C TRP A 299 -3.26 -21.90 3.33
N GLY A 300 -4.35 -21.15 3.19
CA GLY A 300 -4.91 -20.33 4.25
C GLY A 300 -6.38 -20.07 4.00
N LYS A 301 -7.07 -19.59 5.03
CA LYS A 301 -8.46 -19.18 4.89
C LYS A 301 -8.50 -17.79 4.28
N ASP A 302 -9.50 -17.52 3.43
CA ASP A 302 -9.84 -16.15 3.06
C ASP A 302 -10.08 -15.31 4.34
N PRO A 303 -9.86 -13.98 4.29
CA PRO A 303 -10.14 -13.08 5.41
C PRO A 303 -11.51 -13.36 6.03
N ALA A 304 -11.56 -13.45 7.36
CA ALA A 304 -12.78 -13.78 8.06
C ALA A 304 -13.81 -12.66 7.81
N ALA A 305 -15.00 -13.04 7.37
CA ALA A 305 -16.09 -12.09 7.20
C ALA A 305 -16.42 -11.48 8.58
N PRO A 306 -16.29 -10.15 8.79
CA PRO A 306 -16.61 -9.52 10.07
C PRO A 306 -18.10 -9.67 10.42
N PHE A 307 -18.94 -9.79 9.40
CA PHE A 307 -20.38 -10.04 9.51
C PHE A 307 -20.82 -11.01 8.40
N VAL A 308 -21.87 -11.79 8.66
CA VAL A 308 -22.29 -12.90 7.77
C VAL A 308 -22.78 -12.44 6.39
N ASP A 309 -23.13 -11.17 6.24
CA ASP A 309 -23.54 -10.49 5.01
C ASP A 309 -22.46 -9.55 4.43
N VAL A 310 -21.23 -9.60 4.97
CA VAL A 310 -20.06 -8.86 4.48
C VAL A 310 -18.85 -9.80 4.31
N PRO A 311 -18.91 -10.82 3.43
CA PRO A 311 -17.73 -11.61 3.09
C PRO A 311 -16.66 -10.78 2.34
N TYR A 312 -15.41 -11.25 2.38
CA TYR A 312 -14.29 -10.60 1.71
C TYR A 312 -14.56 -10.37 0.22
N GLY A 313 -14.31 -9.14 -0.25
CA GLY A 313 -14.62 -8.70 -1.61
C GLY A 313 -16.10 -8.40 -1.93
N SER A 314 -17.04 -8.55 -0.98
CA SER A 314 -18.48 -8.30 -1.23
C SER A 314 -18.88 -6.82 -1.16
N SER A 315 -17.99 -5.96 -0.69
CA SER A 315 -18.20 -4.52 -0.50
C SER A 315 -16.89 -3.79 -0.77
N ILE A 316 -16.96 -2.63 -1.42
CA ILE A 316 -15.81 -1.71 -1.54
C ILE A 316 -15.40 -1.14 -0.17
N PHE A 317 -16.31 -1.17 0.81
CA PHE A 317 -16.05 -0.74 2.19
C PHE A 317 -15.83 -1.92 3.15
N PHE A 318 -15.36 -3.08 2.64
CA PHE A 318 -15.07 -4.25 3.47
C PHE A 318 -14.06 -3.91 4.58
N THR A 319 -13.00 -3.19 4.22
CA THR A 319 -11.93 -2.72 5.12
C THR A 319 -12.50 -1.95 6.31
N GLU A 320 -13.30 -0.92 6.05
CA GLU A 320 -13.78 -0.02 7.09
C GLU A 320 -14.85 -0.70 7.96
N ILE A 321 -15.68 -1.56 7.38
CA ILE A 321 -16.64 -2.40 8.12
C ILE A 321 -15.91 -3.39 9.04
N ALA A 322 -14.85 -4.04 8.57
CA ALA A 322 -14.07 -5.00 9.34
C ALA A 322 -13.28 -4.32 10.46
N TRP A 323 -12.71 -3.14 10.19
CA TRP A 323 -12.10 -2.30 11.22
C TRP A 323 -13.11 -1.87 12.29
N MET A 324 -14.33 -1.47 11.91
CA MET A 324 -15.39 -1.12 12.88
C MET A 324 -15.85 -2.31 13.74
N GLU A 325 -15.83 -3.54 13.22
CA GLU A 325 -16.08 -4.75 14.01
C GLU A 325 -14.96 -4.97 15.02
N HIS A 326 -13.71 -4.99 14.53
CA HIS A 326 -12.54 -5.32 15.32
C HIS A 326 -12.26 -4.33 16.47
N THR A 327 -12.58 -3.06 16.24
CA THR A 327 -12.50 -1.98 17.25
C THR A 327 -13.73 -1.90 18.16
N GLY A 328 -14.78 -2.70 17.91
CA GLY A 328 -16.02 -2.71 18.68
C GLY A 328 -16.96 -1.53 18.41
N LEU A 329 -16.60 -0.62 17.48
CA LEU A 329 -17.42 0.53 17.09
C LEU A 329 -18.77 0.07 16.51
N SER A 330 -18.80 -1.01 15.73
CA SER A 330 -20.02 -1.69 15.29
C SER A 330 -20.07 -3.13 15.78
N GLN A 331 -21.19 -3.51 16.39
CA GLN A 331 -21.50 -4.90 16.78
C GLN A 331 -22.49 -5.59 15.83
N GLY A 332 -22.91 -4.91 14.75
CA GLY A 332 -23.93 -5.42 13.83
C GLY A 332 -25.28 -5.66 14.52
N TRP A 333 -25.96 -6.74 14.12
CA TRP A 333 -27.16 -7.27 14.78
C TRP A 333 -26.90 -8.66 15.39
N ALA A 334 -27.76 -9.09 16.31
CA ALA A 334 -27.68 -10.38 17.00
C ALA A 334 -27.85 -11.62 16.08
N ASP A 335 -28.15 -11.42 14.79
CA ASP A 335 -28.12 -12.46 13.74
C ASP A 335 -26.77 -12.54 13.00
N GLY A 336 -25.78 -11.74 13.41
CA GLY A 336 -24.45 -11.66 12.81
C GLY A 336 -24.35 -10.74 11.58
N THR A 337 -25.40 -9.98 11.23
CA THR A 337 -25.41 -9.11 10.04
C THR A 337 -24.93 -7.67 10.32
N TYR A 338 -24.31 -7.03 9.33
CA TYR A 338 -23.97 -5.60 9.30
C TYR A 338 -25.01 -4.76 8.57
N ARG A 339 -25.72 -5.35 7.59
CA ARG A 339 -26.74 -4.73 6.73
C ARG A 339 -26.18 -3.49 6.01
N PRO A 340 -25.11 -3.64 5.21
CA PRO A 340 -24.33 -2.53 4.66
C PRO A 340 -25.17 -1.50 3.91
N LEU A 341 -25.99 -1.97 2.96
CA LEU A 341 -26.82 -1.14 2.07
C LEU A 341 -28.08 -0.55 2.73
N ARG A 342 -28.23 -0.65 4.06
CA ARG A 342 -29.34 -0.04 4.80
C ARG A 342 -28.97 1.39 5.23
N PRO A 343 -29.84 2.40 5.04
CA PRO A 343 -29.65 3.73 5.62
C PRO A 343 -29.45 3.67 7.14
N ILE A 344 -28.46 4.40 7.65
CA ILE A 344 -28.17 4.45 9.08
C ILE A 344 -29.18 5.34 9.81
N ALA A 345 -29.68 4.86 10.95
CA ALA A 345 -30.51 5.64 11.86
C ALA A 345 -29.65 6.59 12.71
N ARG A 346 -30.23 7.71 13.13
CA ARG A 346 -29.53 8.75 13.93
C ARG A 346 -28.98 8.22 15.25
N ASP A 347 -29.71 7.34 15.91
CA ASP A 347 -29.27 6.72 17.17
C ASP A 347 -28.04 5.81 16.99
N ALA A 348 -28.04 4.96 15.96
CA ALA A 348 -26.92 4.11 15.61
C ALA A 348 -25.68 4.90 15.18
N MET A 349 -25.85 6.03 14.48
CA MET A 349 -24.74 6.94 14.16
C MET A 349 -24.12 7.52 15.44
N VAL A 350 -24.95 8.02 16.38
CA VAL A 350 -24.45 8.57 17.65
C VAL A 350 -23.78 7.50 18.50
N ALA A 351 -24.31 6.28 18.52
CA ALA A 351 -23.68 5.15 19.20
C ALA A 351 -22.29 4.81 18.63
N PHE A 352 -22.07 4.99 17.33
CA PHE A 352 -20.74 4.87 16.72
C PHE A 352 -19.79 5.99 17.19
N LEU A 353 -20.24 7.25 17.17
CA LEU A 353 -19.42 8.41 17.60
C LEU A 353 -19.02 8.31 19.08
N TYR A 354 -19.95 7.92 19.96
CA TYR A 354 -19.67 7.70 21.39
C TYR A 354 -18.58 6.65 21.61
N ARG A 355 -18.58 5.58 20.82
CA ARG A 355 -17.53 4.54 20.91
C ARG A 355 -16.21 5.02 20.33
N SER A 356 -16.22 5.80 19.25
CA SER A 356 -15.02 6.43 18.65
C SER A 356 -14.34 7.37 19.64
N ALA A 357 -15.11 8.11 20.45
CA ALA A 357 -14.61 8.92 21.56
C ALA A 357 -14.06 8.10 22.77
N GLY A 358 -13.89 6.77 22.63
CA GLY A 358 -13.40 5.89 23.67
C GLY A 358 -14.47 5.42 24.68
N SER A 359 -15.76 5.59 24.37
CA SER A 359 -16.88 5.31 25.28
C SER A 359 -16.78 6.05 26.64
N PRO A 360 -16.66 7.39 26.65
CA PRO A 360 -16.33 8.17 27.84
C PRO A 360 -17.34 7.98 28.99
N ALA A 361 -16.86 8.14 30.23
CA ALA A 361 -17.62 7.88 31.44
C ALA A 361 -18.74 8.92 31.69
N PHE A 362 -19.89 8.70 31.06
CA PHE A 362 -21.06 9.58 31.13
C PHE A 362 -22.21 8.97 31.94
N THR A 363 -22.89 9.78 32.74
CA THR A 363 -24.10 9.40 33.49
C THR A 363 -25.31 10.12 32.87
N PRO A 364 -26.23 9.39 32.21
CA PRO A 364 -27.33 10.03 31.50
C PRO A 364 -28.34 10.67 32.45
N PRO A 365 -28.97 11.80 32.07
CA PRO A 365 -29.87 12.53 32.94
C PRO A 365 -31.18 11.76 33.15
N THR A 366 -31.79 11.93 34.32
CA THR A 366 -33.07 11.27 34.69
C THR A 366 -34.29 11.85 33.95
N ARG A 367 -34.20 13.12 33.55
CA ARG A 367 -35.09 13.76 32.57
C ARG A 367 -34.31 13.93 31.27
N SER A 368 -34.86 13.42 30.18
CA SER A 368 -34.29 13.60 28.85
C SER A 368 -34.31 15.08 28.40
N PRO A 369 -33.28 15.55 27.66
CA PRO A 369 -33.36 16.80 26.90
C PRO A 369 -34.32 16.69 25.69
N PHE A 370 -34.55 15.48 25.18
CA PHE A 370 -35.41 15.22 24.02
C PHE A 370 -36.74 14.59 24.42
N SER A 371 -37.83 15.11 23.88
CA SER A 371 -39.21 14.71 24.21
C SER A 371 -39.62 13.32 23.72
N ASP A 372 -38.93 12.79 22.70
CA ASP A 372 -39.21 11.50 22.05
C ASP A 372 -38.25 10.37 22.48
N VAL A 373 -37.20 10.68 23.24
CA VAL A 373 -36.20 9.69 23.71
C VAL A 373 -36.20 9.62 25.23
N THR A 374 -36.20 8.41 25.78
CA THR A 374 -36.13 8.14 27.22
C THR A 374 -35.27 6.90 27.48
N ALA A 375 -34.83 6.72 28.73
CA ALA A 375 -34.11 5.52 29.17
C ALA A 375 -34.87 4.20 28.96
N GLY A 376 -36.20 4.25 28.76
CA GLY A 376 -37.04 3.09 28.44
C GLY A 376 -37.43 2.94 26.97
N SER A 377 -37.18 3.95 26.11
CA SER A 377 -37.60 3.96 24.70
C SER A 377 -36.45 3.86 23.68
N SER A 378 -35.20 4.05 24.09
CA SER A 378 -34.03 3.79 23.23
C SER A 378 -32.93 3.06 23.99
N ILE A 379 -32.37 2.02 23.34
CA ILE A 379 -31.17 1.32 23.82
C ILE A 379 -29.91 2.21 23.79
N PHE A 380 -29.94 3.32 23.05
CA PHE A 380 -28.85 4.28 22.91
C PHE A 380 -29.11 5.58 23.68
N TYR A 381 -29.99 5.58 24.69
CA TYR A 381 -30.33 6.78 25.46
C TYR A 381 -29.10 7.47 26.08
N LYS A 382 -28.11 6.69 26.52
CA LYS A 382 -26.86 7.22 27.09
C LYS A 382 -26.05 7.98 26.04
N GLU A 383 -25.88 7.38 24.88
CA GLU A 383 -25.10 7.92 23.77
C GLU A 383 -25.78 9.15 23.16
N ILE A 384 -27.10 9.13 23.02
CA ILE A 384 -27.91 10.27 22.55
C ILE A 384 -27.81 11.46 23.51
N THR A 385 -27.89 11.23 24.82
CA THR A 385 -27.79 12.32 25.82
C THR A 385 -26.37 12.78 26.09
N TRP A 386 -25.36 11.92 25.88
CA TRP A 386 -23.97 12.33 25.81
C TRP A 386 -23.71 13.25 24.61
N ALA A 387 -24.19 12.89 23.41
CA ALA A 387 -23.98 13.70 22.22
C ALA A 387 -24.70 15.06 22.26
N GLU A 388 -25.72 15.22 23.12
CA GLU A 388 -26.33 16.53 23.42
C GLU A 388 -25.47 17.33 24.40
N HIS A 389 -24.97 16.69 25.47
CA HIS A 389 -24.05 17.30 26.44
C HIS A 389 -22.75 17.82 25.80
N GLU A 390 -22.13 17.06 24.90
CA GLU A 390 -20.91 17.49 24.17
C GLU A 390 -21.23 18.40 22.96
N GLY A 391 -22.49 18.82 22.76
CA GLY A 391 -22.90 19.72 21.66
C GLY A 391 -22.91 19.09 20.25
N ILE A 392 -22.49 17.82 20.11
CA ILE A 392 -22.48 17.06 18.84
C ILE A 392 -23.86 17.06 18.17
N THR A 393 -24.95 17.02 18.95
CA THR A 393 -26.32 17.08 18.45
C THR A 393 -27.21 18.03 19.24
N THR A 394 -28.04 18.80 18.52
CA THR A 394 -28.98 19.78 19.09
C THR A 394 -30.45 19.35 18.98
N GLY A 395 -30.72 18.17 18.41
CA GLY A 395 -32.07 17.78 18.01
C GLY A 395 -32.71 18.73 17.00
N TRP A 396 -34.05 18.84 17.05
CA TRP A 396 -34.87 19.76 16.26
C TRP A 396 -35.48 20.89 17.12
N PRO A 397 -35.92 22.00 16.50
CA PRO A 397 -36.62 23.09 17.19
C PRO A 397 -37.94 22.71 17.90
N ASP A 398 -38.47 21.52 17.65
CA ASP A 398 -39.64 20.95 18.32
C ASP A 398 -39.27 20.17 19.62
N GLY A 399 -37.98 20.06 19.95
CA GLY A 399 -37.50 19.30 21.09
C GLY A 399 -37.43 17.79 20.88
N THR A 400 -37.31 17.31 19.63
CA THR A 400 -37.11 15.88 19.29
C THR A 400 -35.68 15.57 18.84
N PHE A 401 -35.25 14.31 18.98
CA PHE A 401 -33.99 13.78 18.41
C PHE A 401 -34.20 12.78 17.26
N ARG A 402 -35.40 12.21 17.15
CA ARG A 402 -35.85 11.36 16.04
C ARG A 402 -34.94 10.16 15.80
N PRO A 403 -34.72 9.30 16.82
CA PRO A 403 -33.63 8.33 16.84
C PRO A 403 -33.62 7.38 15.64
N LEU A 404 -34.80 6.97 15.16
CA LEU A 404 -34.97 6.00 14.07
C LEU A 404 -35.08 6.63 12.67
N GLU A 405 -35.04 7.97 12.53
CA GLU A 405 -34.99 8.60 11.22
C GLU A 405 -33.61 8.37 10.55
N PRO A 406 -33.55 8.12 9.23
CA PRO A 406 -32.29 8.03 8.50
C PRO A 406 -31.48 9.32 8.54
N VAL A 407 -30.15 9.20 8.59
CA VAL A 407 -29.23 10.34 8.51
C VAL A 407 -28.96 10.71 7.05
N ASN A 408 -29.21 11.97 6.67
CA ASN A 408 -28.72 12.53 5.41
C ASN A 408 -27.23 12.88 5.48
N ARG A 409 -26.52 12.77 4.35
CA ARG A 409 -25.06 12.99 4.27
C ARG A 409 -24.62 14.37 4.71
N ASP A 410 -25.44 15.39 4.51
CA ASP A 410 -25.16 16.76 4.97
C ASP A 410 -25.24 16.89 6.50
N ALA A 411 -26.28 16.33 7.11
CA ALA A 411 -26.42 16.26 8.56
C ALA A 411 -25.28 15.45 9.21
N MET A 412 -24.88 14.32 8.60
CA MET A 412 -23.73 13.53 9.07
C MET A 412 -22.44 14.37 9.11
N ALA A 413 -22.15 15.16 8.08
CA ALA A 413 -20.95 16.01 8.06
C ALA A 413 -20.92 16.98 9.26
N ALA A 414 -22.07 17.53 9.64
CA ALA A 414 -22.19 18.38 10.83
C ALA A 414 -22.02 17.64 12.16
N PHE A 415 -22.45 16.38 12.27
CA PHE A 415 -22.14 15.53 13.43
C PHE A 415 -20.63 15.25 13.52
N LEU A 416 -19.99 14.86 12.41
CA LEU A 416 -18.56 14.56 12.35
C LEU A 416 -17.72 15.77 12.73
N TYR A 417 -18.00 16.94 12.14
CA TYR A 417 -17.32 18.21 12.41
C TYR A 417 -17.39 18.61 13.90
N ARG A 418 -18.52 18.36 14.57
CA ARG A 418 -18.66 18.63 16.01
C ARG A 418 -17.99 17.59 16.89
N SER A 419 -18.02 16.31 16.51
CA SER A 419 -17.23 15.28 17.20
C SER A 419 -15.71 15.44 17.02
N ALA A 420 -15.27 16.30 16.10
CA ALA A 420 -13.89 16.77 15.95
C ALA A 420 -13.58 18.06 16.76
N GLU A 421 -14.48 18.49 17.66
CA GLU A 421 -14.40 19.73 18.45
C GLU A 421 -14.49 21.04 17.61
N GLU A 422 -15.26 21.02 16.50
CA GLU A 422 -15.48 22.14 15.57
C GLU A 422 -14.18 22.87 15.11
N PRO A 423 -13.22 22.15 14.51
CA PRO A 423 -11.87 22.66 14.24
C PRO A 423 -11.89 23.90 13.32
N SER A 424 -10.92 24.80 13.51
CA SER A 424 -10.89 26.15 12.93
C SER A 424 -10.68 26.20 11.40
N PHE A 425 -11.72 25.82 10.65
CA PHE A 425 -11.72 25.71 9.21
C PHE A 425 -12.35 26.94 8.50
N THR A 426 -11.71 27.40 7.41
CA THR A 426 -12.21 28.48 6.54
C THR A 426 -12.60 27.90 5.18
N PRO A 427 -13.90 27.71 4.89
CA PRO A 427 -14.33 27.01 3.68
C PRO A 427 -14.04 27.81 2.41
N PRO A 428 -13.73 27.12 1.29
CA PRO A 428 -13.25 27.76 0.06
C PRO A 428 -14.30 28.66 -0.59
N ARG A 429 -13.84 29.58 -1.45
CA ARG A 429 -14.70 30.51 -2.22
C ARG A 429 -15.41 29.83 -3.40
N THR A 430 -14.88 28.71 -3.87
CA THR A 430 -15.47 27.80 -4.85
C THR A 430 -15.76 26.50 -4.10
N SER A 431 -16.94 25.92 -4.27
CA SER A 431 -17.25 24.63 -3.63
C SER A 431 -16.45 23.50 -4.28
N PRO A 432 -15.93 22.52 -3.51
CA PRO A 432 -15.37 21.30 -4.09
C PRO A 432 -16.44 20.45 -4.79
N PHE A 433 -17.71 20.54 -4.35
CA PHE A 433 -18.81 19.74 -4.88
C PHE A 433 -19.85 20.58 -5.62
N ARG A 434 -20.21 20.13 -6.83
CA ARG A 434 -21.09 20.85 -7.77
C ARG A 434 -22.52 21.07 -7.27
N ASP A 435 -22.98 20.19 -6.39
CA ASP A 435 -24.33 20.17 -5.80
C ASP A 435 -24.38 20.71 -4.37
N VAL A 436 -23.26 21.23 -3.84
CA VAL A 436 -23.18 21.87 -2.52
C VAL A 436 -22.84 23.36 -2.70
N PRO A 437 -23.82 24.23 -3.03
CA PRO A 437 -23.60 25.66 -3.11
C PRO A 437 -23.23 26.26 -1.74
N ARG A 438 -22.60 27.43 -1.75
CA ARG A 438 -22.17 28.16 -0.53
C ARG A 438 -23.32 28.59 0.41
N SER A 439 -24.57 28.42 -0.03
CA SER A 439 -25.80 28.67 0.73
C SER A 439 -26.39 27.40 1.37
N SER A 440 -25.78 26.22 1.17
CA SER A 440 -26.18 24.99 1.84
C SER A 440 -25.94 25.09 3.34
N LEU A 441 -26.88 24.56 4.13
CA LEU A 441 -26.87 24.66 5.60
C LEU A 441 -25.55 24.20 6.22
N PHE A 442 -24.99 23.09 5.70
CA PHE A 442 -23.75 22.48 6.18
C PHE A 442 -22.57 22.64 5.20
N TYR A 443 -22.51 23.77 4.47
CA TYR A 443 -21.45 24.02 3.48
C TYR A 443 -20.03 23.97 4.08
N LYS A 444 -19.86 24.48 5.31
CA LYS A 444 -18.56 24.55 5.99
C LYS A 444 -18.06 23.14 6.32
N GLU A 445 -18.94 22.33 6.88
CA GLU A 445 -18.70 21.00 7.44
C GLU A 445 -18.49 19.96 6.33
N ILE A 446 -19.25 20.06 5.23
CA ILE A 446 -19.02 19.25 4.02
C ILE A 446 -17.70 19.63 3.34
N SER A 447 -17.34 20.91 3.29
CA SER A 447 -16.06 21.34 2.70
C SER A 447 -14.86 20.98 3.58
N TRP A 448 -15.01 21.04 4.91
CA TRP A 448 -13.99 20.57 5.86
C TRP A 448 -13.72 19.07 5.69
N ALA A 449 -14.79 18.27 5.61
CA ALA A 449 -14.66 16.83 5.41
C ALA A 449 -13.98 16.45 4.08
N GLU A 450 -13.90 17.35 3.10
CA GLU A 450 -13.15 17.12 1.85
C GLU A 450 -11.68 17.53 1.98
N ASP A 451 -11.39 18.66 2.65
CA ASP A 451 -10.02 19.15 2.94
C ASP A 451 -9.23 18.14 3.80
N GLU A 452 -9.89 17.53 4.80
CA GLU A 452 -9.33 16.46 5.64
C GLU A 452 -9.42 15.05 4.99
N GLY A 453 -9.91 14.93 3.74
CA GLY A 453 -10.01 13.65 3.03
C GLY A 453 -11.12 12.68 3.50
N ILE A 454 -11.84 12.99 4.58
CA ILE A 454 -12.95 12.20 5.15
C ILE A 454 -14.02 11.88 4.08
N THR A 455 -14.23 12.75 3.09
CA THR A 455 -15.10 12.51 1.93
C THR A 455 -14.48 12.88 0.58
N THR A 456 -14.50 11.93 -0.33
CA THR A 456 -14.10 12.09 -1.75
C THR A 456 -15.28 12.38 -2.70
N GLY A 457 -16.53 12.35 -2.20
CA GLY A 457 -17.74 12.51 -3.01
C GLY A 457 -17.94 11.39 -4.06
N TRP A 458 -18.47 11.75 -5.23
CA TRP A 458 -18.62 10.85 -6.38
C TRP A 458 -17.77 11.31 -7.58
N PRO A 459 -17.39 10.38 -8.51
CA PRO A 459 -16.62 10.71 -9.72
C PRO A 459 -17.27 11.72 -10.70
N ASP A 460 -18.53 12.10 -10.48
CA ASP A 460 -19.25 13.15 -11.23
C ASP A 460 -19.03 14.57 -10.65
N GLY A 461 -18.36 14.67 -9.50
CA GLY A 461 -18.13 15.90 -8.74
C GLY A 461 -19.28 16.28 -7.81
N THR A 462 -20.11 15.32 -7.37
CA THR A 462 -21.21 15.55 -6.41
C THR A 462 -20.93 14.99 -5.01
N TYR A 463 -21.58 15.57 -4.00
CA TYR A 463 -21.60 15.09 -2.61
C TYR A 463 -22.94 14.47 -2.19
N ARG A 464 -24.01 14.76 -2.93
CA ARG A 464 -25.39 14.24 -2.71
C ARG A 464 -25.89 14.52 -1.29
N PRO A 465 -25.90 15.79 -0.84
CA PRO A 465 -26.11 16.18 0.57
C PRO A 465 -27.40 15.62 1.16
N LEU A 466 -28.51 15.73 0.42
CA LEU A 466 -29.86 15.33 0.86
C LEU A 466 -30.15 13.83 0.68
N GLN A 467 -29.16 13.01 0.31
CA GLN A 467 -29.31 11.57 0.24
C GLN A 467 -29.07 10.93 1.63
N PRO A 468 -29.93 10.02 2.10
CA PRO A 468 -29.64 9.20 3.28
C PRO A 468 -28.36 8.40 3.10
N ILE A 469 -27.48 8.36 4.11
CA ILE A 469 -26.26 7.57 4.07
C ILE A 469 -26.50 6.13 4.54
N ASN A 470 -25.97 5.18 3.78
CA ASN A 470 -25.95 3.77 4.14
C ASN A 470 -24.87 3.47 5.19
N ARG A 471 -25.02 2.37 5.93
CA ARG A 471 -24.10 1.97 6.99
C ARG A 471 -22.69 1.69 6.48
N ASP A 472 -22.56 1.09 5.30
CA ASP A 472 -21.26 0.85 4.66
C ASP A 472 -20.48 2.14 4.38
N ALA A 473 -21.12 3.14 3.80
CA ALA A 473 -20.54 4.45 3.60
C ALA A 473 -20.29 5.18 4.94
N MET A 474 -21.11 4.98 5.98
CA MET A 474 -20.83 5.52 7.32
C MET A 474 -19.53 4.95 7.90
N ALA A 475 -19.26 3.65 7.74
CA ALA A 475 -18.00 3.05 8.20
C ALA A 475 -16.79 3.73 7.54
N ALA A 476 -16.89 3.98 6.23
CA ALA A 476 -15.86 4.65 5.45
C ALA A 476 -15.57 6.09 5.91
N PHE A 477 -16.56 6.82 6.42
CA PHE A 477 -16.36 8.16 6.99
C PHE A 477 -15.73 8.10 8.40
N ILE A 478 -16.13 7.15 9.24
CA ILE A 478 -15.57 7.01 10.60
C ILE A 478 -14.11 6.54 10.52
N TYR A 479 -13.79 5.60 9.63
CA TYR A 479 -12.43 5.14 9.39
C TYR A 479 -11.50 6.28 9.00
N ARG A 480 -11.84 7.07 7.96
CA ARG A 480 -11.03 8.21 7.49
C ARG A 480 -10.90 9.34 8.52
N MET A 481 -11.80 9.41 9.50
CA MET A 481 -11.71 10.37 10.62
C MET A 481 -10.86 9.84 11.79
N THR A 482 -10.50 8.56 11.82
CA THR A 482 -9.90 7.89 12.99
C THR A 482 -8.57 7.17 12.70
N VAL A 483 -8.27 6.86 11.43
CA VAL A 483 -7.15 5.97 11.04
C VAL A 483 -6.18 6.61 10.04
N ASP A 484 -6.68 7.44 9.14
CA ASP A 484 -5.92 8.13 8.09
C ASP A 484 -5.49 9.55 8.52
#